data_AF-A0AAD1H296-F1
#
_entry.id   AF-A0AAD1H296-F1
#
_cell.length_a   1.000
_cell.length_b   1.000
_cell.length_c   1.000
_cell.angle_alpha   90.00
_cell.angle_beta   90.00
_cell.angle_gamma   90.00
#
_symmetry.space_group_name_H-M   'P 1'
#
loop_
_entity.id
_entity.type
_entity.pdbx_description
1 polymer ?
#
loop_
_entity_poly.entity_id
_entity_poly.type
_entity_poly.pdbx_seq_one_letter_code
_entity_poly.pdbx_strand_id
1 'polypeptide(L)'
;MAPRSTEMRREIRPPMAGVRREAPFALRSATDGEPDDGFTLDGYGAVFNRDTIIDSWEGRFRERIAPGSMKRSFRETPPKIQFDHGRHPLIGSLPIAELRSVAEEVDPELAPEGGAHIVGRIFDNWLMMPVRDAIAARAINGMSFRFSVVRESWETADGKPIRDEKQLMEELERTWYEDVPDDQLLVRTLKELKVPEMGPVVWPGLRRYFGRRPVAGYRPGPPRRPRAAQAACTRRVHGGRGAIYG
;
A
#
# COMPACT_ATOMS: atom_id res chain seq x y z
N MET A 1 -5.38 41.26 -10.78
CA MET A 1 -4.07 40.79 -10.27
C MET A 1 -4.32 39.52 -9.49
N ALA A 2 -3.99 38.35 -10.06
CA ALA A 2 -4.30 37.06 -9.43
C ALA A 2 -3.31 36.76 -8.29
N PRO A 3 -3.76 36.17 -7.16
CA PRO A 3 -2.85 35.68 -6.13
C PRO A 3 -2.04 34.51 -6.68
N ARG A 4 -0.73 34.49 -6.39
CA ARG A 4 0.19 33.45 -6.86
C ARG A 4 -0.09 32.12 -6.15
N SER A 5 0.18 31.03 -6.85
CA SER A 5 0.06 29.65 -6.39
C SER A 5 0.80 29.42 -5.07
N THR A 6 0.18 28.62 -4.19
CA THR A 6 0.75 28.15 -2.94
C THR A 6 2.09 27.45 -3.17
N GLU A 7 3.19 28.06 -2.76
CA GLU A 7 4.48 27.39 -2.69
C GLU A 7 4.41 26.29 -1.63
N MET A 8 4.25 25.07 -2.12
CA MET A 8 4.38 23.83 -1.35
C MET A 8 5.79 23.81 -0.75
N ARG A 9 5.90 24.16 0.54
CA ARG A 9 7.18 24.17 1.28
C ARG A 9 7.76 22.76 1.27
N ARG A 10 8.73 22.53 0.38
CA ARG A 10 9.57 21.33 0.37
C ARG A 10 10.39 21.34 1.67
N GLU A 11 10.36 20.24 2.42
CA GLU A 11 11.24 20.13 3.60
C GLU A 11 12.67 19.89 3.14
N ILE A 12 13.61 20.36 3.94
CA ILE A 12 15.06 20.27 3.67
C ILE A 12 15.57 18.83 3.89
N ARG A 13 14.74 17.86 4.26
CA ARG A 13 15.14 16.46 4.44
C ARG A 13 13.91 15.55 4.27
N PRO A 14 14.07 14.29 3.82
CA PRO A 14 12.99 13.30 3.90
C PRO A 14 12.44 13.21 5.33
N PRO A 15 11.10 13.18 5.52
CA PRO A 15 10.50 13.29 6.82
C PRO A 15 10.93 12.14 7.74
N MET A 16 11.10 12.51 9.01
CA MET A 16 11.49 11.61 10.10
C MET A 16 10.28 11.20 10.95
N ALA A 17 9.10 11.81 10.78
CA ALA A 17 7.93 11.57 11.62
C ALA A 17 6.63 11.54 10.82
N GLY A 18 5.68 10.72 11.28
CA GLY A 18 4.37 10.57 10.62
C GLY A 18 4.42 9.89 9.24
N VAL A 19 5.57 9.32 8.90
CA VAL A 19 5.84 8.61 7.65
C VAL A 19 4.94 7.38 7.57
N ARG A 20 4.52 7.05 6.36
CA ARG A 20 3.79 5.83 6.04
C ARG A 20 4.57 5.09 4.98
N ARG A 21 4.74 3.79 5.14
CA ARG A 21 5.24 2.91 4.10
C ARG A 21 4.36 1.68 4.03
N GLU A 22 4.21 1.22 2.80
CA GLU A 22 3.24 0.22 2.43
C GLU A 22 4.06 -0.88 1.78
N ALA A 23 4.04 -2.08 2.38
CA ALA A 23 4.69 -3.22 1.79
C ALA A 23 3.64 -4.04 1.03
N PRO A 24 3.98 -4.61 -0.13
CA PRO A 24 3.26 -5.78 -0.59
C PRO A 24 3.50 -6.89 0.42
N PHE A 25 2.42 -7.40 0.98
CA PHE A 25 2.37 -8.46 1.96
C PHE A 25 1.35 -9.49 1.48
N ALA A 26 1.43 -10.71 2.01
CA ALA A 26 0.28 -11.59 2.00
C ALA A 26 -0.42 -11.49 3.35
N LEU A 27 -1.74 -11.33 3.30
CA LEU A 27 -2.59 -11.75 4.40
C LEU A 27 -2.56 -13.29 4.41
N ARG A 28 -2.18 -13.89 5.53
CA ARG A 28 -2.54 -15.29 5.77
C ARG A 28 -4.02 -15.30 6.15
N SER A 29 -4.91 -15.48 5.17
CA SER A 29 -6.15 -16.20 5.49
C SER A 29 -5.76 -17.57 5.99
N ALA A 30 -6.42 -18.06 7.04
CA ALA A 30 -6.07 -19.30 7.74
C ALA A 30 -5.56 -20.42 6.82
N THR A 31 -4.43 -21.00 7.22
CA THR A 31 -3.78 -22.13 6.54
C THR A 31 -4.74 -23.30 6.38
N ASP A 32 -4.58 -24.03 5.27
CA ASP A 32 -5.48 -25.11 4.83
C ASP A 32 -5.85 -26.09 5.96
N GLY A 33 -7.09 -26.02 6.45
CA GLY A 33 -7.74 -27.07 7.24
C GLY A 33 -8.28 -26.69 8.62
N GLU A 34 -7.78 -25.62 9.25
CA GLU A 34 -8.27 -25.21 10.58
C GLU A 34 -9.49 -24.25 10.48
N PRO A 35 -10.53 -24.42 11.32
CA PRO A 35 -11.70 -23.54 11.31
C PRO A 35 -11.38 -22.19 11.97
N ASP A 36 -10.93 -21.23 11.16
CA ASP A 36 -10.85 -19.82 11.55
C ASP A 36 -12.26 -19.21 11.67
N ASP A 37 -12.49 -18.48 12.76
CA ASP A 37 -13.75 -17.81 13.05
C ASP A 37 -13.95 -16.51 12.24
N GLY A 38 -12.97 -16.16 11.40
CA GLY A 38 -12.98 -14.99 10.55
C GLY A 38 -12.83 -13.70 11.34
N PHE A 39 -12.24 -13.76 12.54
CA PHE A 39 -11.81 -12.60 13.31
C PHE A 39 -10.28 -12.49 13.37
N THR A 40 -9.53 -13.46 12.86
CA THR A 40 -8.07 -13.46 12.89
C THR A 40 -7.50 -12.62 11.75
N LEU A 41 -6.71 -11.60 12.08
CA LEU A 41 -5.86 -10.87 11.14
C LEU A 41 -4.42 -11.39 11.34
N ASP A 42 -3.89 -12.14 10.38
CA ASP A 42 -2.50 -12.62 10.36
C ASP A 42 -1.80 -12.14 9.08
N GLY A 43 -0.64 -11.50 9.22
CA GLY A 43 0.18 -11.12 8.08
C GLY A 43 1.41 -10.31 8.44
N TYR A 44 2.10 -9.84 7.40
CA TYR A 44 3.28 -8.98 7.54
C TYR A 44 2.92 -7.53 7.23
N GLY A 45 3.13 -6.60 8.17
CA GLY A 45 2.95 -5.17 7.90
C GLY A 45 4.11 -4.54 7.12
N ALA A 46 5.28 -5.19 7.12
CA ALA A 46 6.48 -4.78 6.40
C ALA A 46 7.37 -5.99 6.08
N VAL A 47 8.14 -5.92 4.99
CA VAL A 47 9.23 -6.87 4.68
C VAL A 47 10.57 -6.14 4.73
N PHE A 48 11.61 -6.82 5.18
CA PHE A 48 12.94 -6.24 5.37
C PHE A 48 13.85 -6.45 4.15
N ASN A 49 14.96 -5.69 4.12
CA ASN A 49 16.00 -5.67 3.09
C ASN A 49 15.58 -5.37 1.64
N ARG A 50 14.28 -5.31 1.35
CA ARG A 50 13.74 -4.95 0.04
C ARG A 50 13.85 -3.45 -0.22
N ASP A 51 14.46 -3.10 -1.34
CA ASP A 51 14.48 -1.71 -1.83
C ASP A 51 13.10 -1.30 -2.34
N THR A 52 12.63 -0.15 -1.85
CA THR A 52 11.44 0.55 -2.32
C THR A 52 11.86 1.89 -2.89
N ILE A 53 11.55 2.15 -4.16
CA ILE A 53 11.80 3.47 -4.75
C ILE A 53 10.77 4.44 -4.18
N ILE A 54 11.26 5.40 -3.40
CA ILE A 54 10.52 6.59 -3.00
C ILE A 54 10.71 7.62 -4.09
N ASP A 55 9.61 8.14 -4.61
CA ASP A 55 9.55 9.23 -5.59
C ASP A 55 8.47 10.20 -5.08
N SER A 56 8.91 11.29 -4.45
CA SER A 56 8.04 12.17 -3.66
C SER A 56 8.60 13.59 -3.61
N TRP A 57 7.80 14.50 -3.04
CA TRP A 57 8.24 15.84 -2.63
C TRP A 57 9.38 15.84 -1.59
N GLU A 58 9.69 14.65 -1.05
CA GLU A 58 10.75 14.32 -0.08
C GLU A 58 12.13 14.03 -0.74
N GLY A 59 12.15 13.68 -2.02
CA GLY A 59 13.34 13.16 -2.73
C GLY A 59 12.98 12.00 -3.67
N ARG A 60 13.92 11.61 -4.55
CA ARG A 60 13.88 10.33 -5.26
C ARG A 60 15.04 9.46 -4.76
N PHE A 61 14.74 8.39 -4.03
CA PHE A 61 15.75 7.52 -3.42
C PHE A 61 15.23 6.09 -3.22
N ARG A 62 16.13 5.12 -3.04
CA ARG A 62 15.79 3.76 -2.61
C ARG A 62 15.74 3.73 -1.08
N GLU A 63 14.63 3.27 -0.51
CA GLU A 63 14.48 3.08 0.93
C GLU A 63 14.42 1.59 1.27
N ARG A 64 15.14 1.20 2.32
CA ARG A 64 15.26 -0.18 2.80
C ARG A 64 15.00 -0.25 4.30
N ILE A 65 14.16 -1.16 4.74
CA ILE A 65 13.94 -1.42 6.17
C ILE A 65 14.94 -2.51 6.62
N ALA A 66 15.78 -2.21 7.61
CA ALA A 66 16.70 -3.20 8.16
C ALA A 66 15.99 -4.14 9.15
N PRO A 67 16.37 -5.44 9.19
CA PRO A 67 16.06 -6.31 10.32
C PRO A 67 16.56 -5.69 11.63
N GLY A 68 15.81 -5.84 12.71
CA GLY A 68 16.05 -5.24 14.01
C GLY A 68 15.47 -3.83 14.18
N SER A 69 15.00 -3.18 13.11
CA SER A 69 14.58 -1.77 13.14
C SER A 69 13.29 -1.51 13.93
N MET A 70 12.41 -2.50 14.09
CA MET A 70 11.12 -2.36 14.78
C MET A 70 11.10 -3.03 16.16
N LYS A 71 12.01 -3.97 16.46
CA LYS A 71 12.10 -4.70 17.75
C LYS A 71 11.93 -3.82 18.98
N ARG A 72 12.56 -2.64 18.98
CA ARG A 72 12.47 -1.69 20.08
C ARG A 72 11.04 -1.16 20.25
N SER A 73 10.41 -0.71 19.16
CA SER A 73 9.04 -0.21 19.19
C SER A 73 8.07 -1.30 19.61
N PHE A 74 8.20 -2.51 19.08
CA PHE A 74 7.30 -3.62 19.43
C PHE A 74 7.37 -4.00 20.91
N ARG A 75 8.53 -3.84 21.55
CA ARG A 75 8.69 -4.05 23.00
C ARG A 75 8.21 -2.87 23.85
N GLU A 76 8.49 -1.63 23.44
CA GLU A 76 8.27 -0.42 24.26
C GLU A 76 6.91 0.27 23.99
N THR A 77 6.35 0.13 22.80
CA THR A 77 5.05 0.70 22.40
C THR A 77 4.47 -0.12 21.24
N PRO A 78 3.83 -1.28 21.52
CA PRO A 78 3.20 -2.09 20.48
C PRO A 78 2.18 -1.28 19.66
N PRO A 79 2.09 -1.51 18.34
CA PRO A 79 1.22 -0.74 17.45
C PRO A 79 -0.26 -0.96 17.77
N LYS A 80 -1.08 0.04 17.49
CA LYS A 80 -2.54 -0.15 17.37
C LYS A 80 -2.89 -0.65 15.98
N ILE A 81 -3.84 -1.57 15.89
CA ILE A 81 -4.37 -2.03 14.60
C ILE A 81 -5.51 -1.11 14.19
N GLN A 82 -5.30 -0.31 13.15
CA GLN A 82 -6.30 0.61 12.59
C GLN A 82 -6.57 0.29 11.12
N PHE A 83 -7.78 0.56 10.65
CA PHE A 83 -8.09 0.53 9.22
C PHE A 83 -7.74 1.87 8.57
N ASP A 84 -7.09 1.83 7.40
CA ASP A 84 -6.77 3.00 6.57
C ASP A 84 -6.03 4.12 7.34
N HIS A 85 -5.16 3.74 8.29
CA HIS A 85 -4.47 4.63 9.23
C HIS A 85 -5.38 5.58 10.02
N GLY A 86 -6.63 5.16 10.22
CA GLY A 86 -7.70 5.92 10.83
C GLY A 86 -8.22 7.11 10.01
N ARG A 87 -8.03 7.11 8.69
CA ARG A 87 -8.62 8.12 7.78
C ARG A 87 -10.05 7.81 7.35
N HIS A 88 -10.53 6.57 7.53
CA HIS A 88 -11.87 6.17 7.10
C HIS A 88 -12.96 6.99 7.82
N PRO A 89 -13.92 7.64 7.13
CA PRO A 89 -14.84 8.60 7.75
C PRO A 89 -15.69 8.06 8.91
N LEU A 90 -16.05 6.77 8.88
CA LEU A 90 -16.91 6.15 9.89
C LEU A 90 -16.13 5.44 11.02
N ILE A 91 -14.95 4.90 10.71
CA ILE A 91 -14.13 4.14 11.68
C ILE A 91 -13.16 5.10 12.39
N GLY A 92 -12.66 6.12 11.70
CA GLY A 92 -11.74 7.11 12.24
C GLY A 92 -10.54 6.47 12.90
N SER A 93 -10.02 7.11 13.95
CA SER A 93 -8.90 6.60 14.76
C SER A 93 -9.25 5.42 15.69
N LEU A 94 -10.42 4.80 15.57
CA LEU A 94 -10.76 3.62 16.38
C LEU A 94 -9.86 2.44 16.01
N PRO A 95 -9.23 1.75 16.98
CA PRO A 95 -8.62 0.46 16.74
C PRO A 95 -9.69 -0.56 16.28
N ILE A 96 -9.36 -1.35 15.27
CA ILE A 96 -10.28 -2.35 14.69
C ILE A 96 -10.10 -3.75 15.27
N ALA A 97 -8.96 -4.00 15.92
CA ALA A 97 -8.59 -5.29 16.47
C ALA A 97 -7.79 -5.15 17.78
N GLU A 98 -7.92 -6.17 18.63
CA GLU A 98 -7.02 -6.44 19.75
C GLU A 98 -5.71 -7.02 19.21
N LEU A 99 -4.57 -6.45 19.58
CA LEU A 99 -3.26 -7.01 19.22
C LEU A 99 -3.00 -8.30 20.01
N ARG A 100 -2.74 -9.41 19.31
CA ARG A 100 -2.40 -10.71 19.90
C ARG A 100 -0.90 -10.94 19.96
N SER A 101 -0.19 -10.66 18.87
CA SER A 101 1.27 -10.67 18.82
C SER A 101 1.77 -9.65 17.79
N VAL A 102 3.01 -9.21 17.98
CA VAL A 102 3.77 -8.45 16.98
C VAL A 102 5.24 -8.81 17.16
N ALA A 103 5.91 -9.15 16.07
CA ALA A 103 7.28 -9.64 16.11
C ALA A 103 8.01 -9.34 14.80
N GLU A 104 9.34 -9.49 14.84
CA GLU A 104 10.13 -9.56 13.63
C GLU A 104 10.44 -11.03 13.35
N GLU A 105 9.85 -11.58 12.29
CA GLU A 105 9.87 -13.01 11.98
C GLU A 105 10.27 -13.25 10.53
N VAL A 106 10.84 -14.42 10.26
CA VAL A 106 11.20 -14.89 8.92
C VAL A 106 10.16 -15.89 8.45
N ASP A 107 9.65 -15.69 7.24
CA ASP A 107 8.79 -16.66 6.56
C ASP A 107 9.38 -17.00 5.19
N PRO A 108 9.59 -18.29 4.83
CA PRO A 108 10.25 -18.66 3.59
C PRO A 108 9.61 -18.13 2.30
N GLU A 109 8.29 -17.88 2.30
CA GLU A 109 7.54 -17.44 1.11
C GLU A 109 7.22 -15.94 1.17
N LEU A 110 6.81 -15.46 2.34
CA LEU A 110 6.24 -14.11 2.51
C LEU A 110 7.29 -13.07 2.94
N ALA A 111 8.27 -13.48 3.73
CA ALA A 111 9.25 -12.61 4.35
C ALA A 111 10.62 -13.33 4.52
N PRO A 112 11.27 -13.76 3.42
CA PRO A 112 12.46 -14.62 3.49
C PRO A 112 13.68 -13.93 4.10
N GLU A 113 13.75 -12.59 4.04
CA GLU A 113 14.77 -11.77 4.71
C GLU A 113 14.29 -11.20 6.07
N GLY A 114 13.15 -11.70 6.56
CA GLY A 114 12.44 -11.19 7.72
C GLY A 114 11.41 -10.12 7.36
N GLY A 115 10.44 -9.96 8.25
CA GLY A 115 9.42 -8.93 8.17
C GLY A 115 8.76 -8.68 9.53
N ALA A 116 7.95 -7.63 9.59
CA ALA A 116 7.14 -7.32 10.77
C ALA A 116 5.85 -8.12 10.75
N HIS A 117 5.83 -9.27 11.43
CA HIS A 117 4.64 -10.10 11.60
C HIS A 117 3.72 -9.49 12.65
N ILE A 118 2.42 -9.53 12.39
CA ILE A 118 1.39 -9.04 13.30
C ILE A 118 0.18 -9.97 13.28
N VAL A 119 -0.28 -10.33 14.48
CA VAL A 119 -1.53 -11.06 14.67
C VAL A 119 -2.47 -10.22 15.51
N GLY A 120 -3.70 -10.07 15.04
CA GLY A 120 -4.77 -9.36 15.75
C GLY A 120 -6.09 -10.12 15.73
N ARG A 121 -6.93 -9.90 16.74
CA ARG A 121 -8.32 -10.33 16.75
C ARG A 121 -9.23 -9.13 16.48
N ILE A 122 -9.85 -9.08 15.31
CA ILE A 122 -10.82 -8.06 14.92
C ILE A 122 -11.96 -8.05 15.94
N PHE A 123 -12.40 -6.86 16.37
CA PHE A 123 -13.47 -6.75 17.36
C PHE A 123 -14.81 -7.22 16.77
N ASP A 124 -15.52 -8.05 17.52
CA ASP A 124 -16.84 -8.54 17.11
C ASP A 124 -17.93 -7.50 17.40
N ASN A 125 -18.27 -6.73 16.38
CA ASN A 125 -19.38 -5.78 16.39
C ASN A 125 -19.79 -5.41 14.96
N TRP A 126 -21.00 -4.85 14.83
CA TRP A 126 -21.61 -4.48 13.55
C TRP A 126 -20.77 -3.49 12.72
N LEU A 127 -19.94 -2.65 13.35
CA LEU A 127 -19.12 -1.64 12.67
C LEU A 127 -17.89 -2.27 11.99
N MET A 128 -17.37 -3.38 12.52
CA MET A 128 -16.24 -4.10 11.93
C MET A 128 -16.66 -5.15 10.89
N MET A 129 -17.93 -5.55 10.86
CA MET A 129 -18.46 -6.53 9.91
C MET A 129 -18.12 -6.21 8.44
N PRO A 130 -18.30 -4.97 7.92
CA PRO A 130 -17.93 -4.66 6.53
C PRO A 130 -16.43 -4.77 6.23
N VAL A 131 -15.57 -4.53 7.23
CA VAL A 131 -14.11 -4.69 7.10
C VAL A 131 -13.77 -6.18 7.04
N ARG A 132 -14.40 -7.01 7.90
CA ARG A 132 -14.24 -8.46 7.89
C ARG A 132 -14.70 -9.07 6.56
N ASP A 133 -15.89 -8.70 6.08
CA ASP A 133 -16.44 -9.18 4.82
C ASP A 133 -15.51 -8.83 3.64
N ALA A 134 -14.98 -7.61 3.61
CA ALA A 134 -14.05 -7.17 2.56
C ALA A 134 -12.66 -7.84 2.64
N ILE A 135 -12.18 -8.18 3.84
CA ILE A 135 -10.97 -9.00 4.05
C ILE A 135 -11.21 -10.44 3.57
N ALA A 136 -12.32 -11.06 4.00
CA ALA A 136 -12.70 -12.43 3.60
C ALA A 136 -12.91 -12.56 2.09
N ALA A 137 -13.53 -11.57 1.46
CA ALA A 137 -13.68 -11.46 0.00
C ALA A 137 -12.38 -11.08 -0.74
N ARG A 138 -11.26 -10.89 -0.02
CA ARG A 138 -9.95 -10.46 -0.54
C ARG A 138 -9.98 -9.12 -1.29
N ALA A 139 -10.99 -8.30 -1.02
CA ALA A 139 -11.15 -6.93 -1.54
C ALA A 139 -10.24 -5.95 -0.77
N ILE A 140 -10.04 -6.20 0.53
CA ILE A 140 -8.94 -5.63 1.32
C ILE A 140 -7.82 -6.67 1.32
N ASN A 141 -6.77 -6.37 0.54
CA ASN A 141 -5.53 -7.12 0.45
C ASN A 141 -4.32 -6.19 0.55
N GLY A 142 -4.49 -5.08 1.28
CA GLY A 142 -3.50 -4.06 1.63
C GLY A 142 -3.21 -4.08 3.14
N MET A 143 -1.95 -3.95 3.53
CA MET A 143 -1.50 -3.62 4.89
C MET A 143 -0.41 -2.57 4.78
N SER A 144 -0.40 -1.68 5.76
CA SER A 144 0.52 -0.57 5.82
C SER A 144 0.78 -0.25 7.28
N PHE A 145 1.87 0.48 7.54
CA PHE A 145 2.22 0.92 8.87
C PHE A 145 2.67 2.38 8.85
N ARG A 146 2.36 3.06 9.94
CA ARG A 146 2.76 4.44 10.19
C ARG A 146 3.87 4.43 11.21
N PHE A 147 4.90 5.24 10.97
CA PHE A 147 6.07 5.28 11.81
C PHE A 147 6.75 6.65 11.86
N SER A 148 7.68 6.76 12.79
CA SER A 148 8.74 7.77 12.80
C SER A 148 10.09 7.07 12.71
N VAL A 149 11.01 7.63 11.95
CA VAL A 149 12.40 7.20 11.87
C VAL A 149 13.12 7.73 13.11
N VAL A 150 13.72 6.82 13.88
CA VAL A 150 14.57 7.14 15.03
C VAL A 150 16.03 7.14 14.61
N ARG A 151 16.42 6.20 13.74
CA ARG A 151 17.79 6.10 13.20
C ARG A 151 17.78 5.60 11.77
N GLU A 152 18.60 6.22 10.94
CA GLU A 152 18.81 5.89 9.54
C GLU A 152 20.31 5.92 9.20
N SER A 153 20.68 5.30 8.07
CA SER A 153 21.96 5.54 7.40
C SER A 153 21.70 5.79 5.91
N TRP A 154 22.53 6.64 5.31
CA TRP A 154 22.50 6.95 3.89
C TRP A 154 23.76 6.43 3.23
N GLU A 155 23.61 5.84 2.05
CA GLU A 155 24.69 5.28 1.24
C GLU A 155 24.50 5.72 -0.22
N THR A 156 25.59 5.96 -0.94
CA THR A 156 25.53 6.12 -2.40
C THR A 156 25.13 4.80 -3.07
N ALA A 157 24.82 4.83 -4.38
CA ALA A 157 24.59 3.60 -5.15
C ALA A 157 25.74 2.58 -5.04
N ASP A 158 26.99 3.05 -4.93
CA ASP A 158 28.21 2.23 -4.71
C ASP A 158 28.33 1.64 -3.28
N GLY A 159 27.39 1.93 -2.37
CA GLY A 159 27.47 1.55 -0.95
C GLY A 159 28.43 2.41 -0.11
N LYS A 160 28.87 3.58 -0.58
CA LYS A 160 29.72 4.49 0.21
C LYS A 160 28.85 5.21 1.25
N PRO A 161 29.13 5.14 2.55
CA PRO A 161 28.29 5.74 3.58
C PRO A 161 28.41 7.27 3.56
N ILE A 162 27.27 7.95 3.43
CA ILE A 162 27.14 9.40 3.55
C ILE A 162 26.88 9.72 5.02
N ARG A 163 27.80 10.45 5.64
CA ARG A 163 27.70 10.92 7.04
C ARG A 163 27.62 12.43 7.16
N ASP A 164 28.06 13.15 6.14
CA ASP A 164 27.99 14.60 6.08
C ASP A 164 26.61 15.02 5.57
N GLU A 165 25.97 15.94 6.31
CA GLU A 165 24.61 16.39 5.98
C GLU A 165 24.59 17.25 4.71
N LYS A 166 25.62 18.06 4.47
CA LYS A 166 25.73 18.87 3.25
C LYS A 166 25.88 18.00 2.01
N GLN A 167 26.73 16.98 2.05
CA GLN A 167 26.86 15.99 0.99
C GLN A 167 25.52 15.27 0.71
N LEU A 168 24.81 14.83 1.76
CA LEU A 168 23.50 14.21 1.60
C LEU A 168 22.50 15.14 0.88
N MET A 169 22.52 16.43 1.23
CA MET A 169 21.65 17.42 0.61
C MET A 169 21.97 17.67 -0.86
N GLU A 170 23.25 17.82 -1.22
CA GLU A 170 23.68 18.01 -2.61
C GLU A 170 23.33 16.80 -3.48
N GLU A 171 23.48 15.58 -2.95
CA GLU A 171 23.10 14.34 -3.64
C GLU A 171 21.58 14.17 -3.79
N LEU A 172 20.79 14.47 -2.75
CA LEU A 172 19.31 14.46 -2.85
C LEU A 172 18.80 15.52 -3.83
N GLU A 173 19.39 16.72 -3.81
CA GLU A 173 19.06 17.79 -4.74
C GLU A 173 19.35 17.38 -6.20
N ARG A 174 20.48 16.67 -6.45
CA ARG A 174 20.75 16.08 -7.77
C ARG A 174 19.62 15.15 -8.23
N THR A 175 19.14 14.26 -7.36
CA THR A 175 18.04 13.32 -7.70
C THR A 175 16.68 13.98 -8.01
N TRP A 176 16.51 15.28 -7.69
CA TRP A 176 15.31 16.05 -8.06
C TRP A 176 15.44 16.77 -9.40
N TYR A 177 16.62 17.28 -9.75
CA TYR A 177 16.81 18.06 -10.97
C TYR A 177 17.29 17.23 -12.17
N GLU A 178 17.94 16.10 -11.91
CA GLU A 178 18.41 15.16 -12.93
C GLU A 178 17.54 13.91 -12.95
N ASP A 179 17.28 13.33 -14.14
CA ASP A 179 16.61 12.03 -14.26
C ASP A 179 17.60 10.90 -13.96
N VAL A 180 17.98 10.79 -12.68
CA VAL A 180 18.93 9.79 -12.19
C VAL A 180 18.30 8.38 -12.31
N PRO A 181 18.98 7.42 -12.96
CA PRO A 181 18.53 6.03 -13.03
C PRO A 181 18.29 5.39 -11.66
N ASP A 182 17.31 4.48 -11.56
CA ASP A 182 16.87 3.89 -10.28
C ASP A 182 17.97 3.13 -9.52
N ASP A 183 18.94 2.56 -10.24
CA ASP A 183 20.14 1.90 -9.70
C ASP A 183 21.17 2.88 -9.13
N GLN A 184 21.23 4.10 -9.68
CA GLN A 184 22.13 5.17 -9.26
C GLN A 184 21.58 6.03 -8.11
N LEU A 185 20.32 5.80 -7.71
CA LEU A 185 19.71 6.46 -6.56
C LEU A 185 20.42 6.09 -5.25
N LEU A 186 20.46 7.07 -4.34
CA LEU A 186 20.88 6.90 -2.94
C LEU A 186 20.06 5.81 -2.24
N VAL A 187 20.68 5.15 -1.26
CA VAL A 187 20.03 4.15 -0.40
C VAL A 187 19.87 4.70 1.01
N ARG A 188 18.62 4.94 1.42
CA ARG A 188 18.22 5.20 2.81
C ARG A 188 17.93 3.87 3.49
N THR A 189 18.78 3.45 4.42
CA THR A 189 18.48 2.30 5.27
C THR A 189 17.91 2.74 6.61
N LEU A 190 16.67 2.34 6.89
CA LEU A 190 15.98 2.57 8.16
C LEU A 190 16.50 1.56 9.20
N LYS A 191 17.20 2.05 10.22
CA LYS A 191 17.91 1.23 11.23
C LYS A 191 17.19 1.16 12.59
N GLU A 192 16.31 2.11 12.89
CA GLU A 192 15.45 2.12 14.08
C GLU A 192 14.19 2.94 13.80
N LEU A 193 13.03 2.34 14.06
CA LEU A 193 11.70 2.88 13.74
C LEU A 193 10.81 2.81 14.99
N LYS A 194 9.98 3.85 15.17
CA LYS A 194 8.86 3.86 16.12
C LYS A 194 7.57 3.66 15.35
N VAL A 195 6.88 2.55 15.57
CA VAL A 195 5.69 2.10 14.83
C VAL A 195 4.46 2.16 15.76
N PRO A 196 3.77 3.32 15.87
CA PRO A 196 2.55 3.45 16.67
C PRO A 196 1.33 2.72 16.10
N GLU A 197 1.31 2.40 14.79
CA GLU A 197 0.15 1.82 14.14
C GLU A 197 0.53 0.99 12.90
N MET A 198 -0.17 -0.12 12.71
CA MET A 198 -0.01 -1.08 11.63
C MET A 198 -1.35 -1.78 11.39
N GLY A 199 -1.85 -1.83 10.15
CA GLY A 199 -3.16 -2.39 9.89
C GLY A 199 -3.57 -2.43 8.42
N PRO A 200 -4.78 -2.95 8.14
CA PRO A 200 -5.27 -3.12 6.78
C PRO A 200 -5.64 -1.79 6.09
N VAL A 201 -5.41 -1.71 4.78
CA VAL A 201 -5.71 -0.55 3.93
C VAL A 201 -6.41 -0.98 2.65
N VAL A 202 -7.32 -0.14 2.13
CA VAL A 202 -8.07 -0.43 0.88
C VAL A 202 -7.19 -0.24 -0.36
N TRP A 203 -6.40 0.83 -0.35
CA TRP A 203 -5.55 1.21 -1.46
C TRP A 203 -4.09 1.12 -1.03
N PRO A 204 -3.44 -0.06 -1.13
CA PRO A 204 -2.01 -0.16 -0.86
C PRO A 204 -1.25 0.76 -1.84
N GLY A 205 -0.63 1.78 -1.27
CA GLY A 205 0.12 2.85 -1.93
C GLY A 205 1.45 2.39 -2.53
N LEU A 206 1.43 1.36 -3.38
CA LEU A 206 2.57 0.99 -4.21
C LEU A 206 2.15 0.71 -5.66
N ARG A 207 1.81 1.78 -6.41
CA ARG A 207 1.52 1.69 -7.85
C ARG A 207 2.79 1.64 -8.72
N ARG A 208 3.75 0.77 -8.41
CA ARG A 208 4.85 0.40 -9.32
C ARG A 208 5.37 -1.04 -9.08
N TYR A 209 5.30 -1.84 -10.14
CA TYR A 209 6.02 -3.09 -10.40
C TYR A 209 6.04 -4.22 -9.35
N PHE A 210 5.07 -5.12 -9.46
CA PHE A 210 5.42 -6.54 -9.63
C PHE A 210 5.32 -6.91 -11.11
N GLY A 211 6.36 -7.57 -11.62
CA GLY A 211 6.30 -8.20 -12.93
C GLY A 211 5.33 -9.36 -12.90
N ARG A 212 4.08 -9.13 -13.35
CA ARG A 212 3.27 -10.23 -13.89
C ARG A 212 4.07 -10.85 -15.03
N ARG A 213 4.61 -12.05 -14.86
CA ARG A 213 4.87 -12.91 -16.02
C ARG A 213 3.53 -13.07 -16.72
N PRO A 214 3.37 -12.63 -17.98
CA PRO A 214 2.13 -12.87 -18.69
C PRO A 214 2.00 -14.40 -18.85
N VAL A 215 0.89 -14.96 -18.36
CA VAL A 215 0.52 -16.33 -18.69
C VAL A 215 0.32 -16.35 -20.21
N ALA A 216 1.17 -17.09 -20.92
CA ALA A 216 1.12 -17.15 -22.37
C ALA A 216 -0.23 -17.75 -22.80
N GLY A 217 -1.10 -16.93 -23.41
CA GLY A 217 -2.39 -17.39 -23.91
C GLY A 217 -3.46 -16.31 -24.07
N TYR A 218 -3.51 -15.28 -23.20
CA TYR A 218 -4.61 -14.31 -23.24
C TYR A 218 -4.32 -13.08 -24.12
N ARG A 219 -4.80 -13.11 -25.38
CA ARG A 219 -5.01 -11.90 -26.18
C ARG A 219 -6.42 -11.36 -25.92
N PRO A 220 -6.60 -10.24 -25.20
CA PRO A 220 -7.92 -9.61 -25.10
C PRO A 220 -8.37 -9.14 -26.49
N GLY A 221 -9.56 -9.58 -26.91
CA GLY A 221 -10.18 -9.12 -28.16
C GLY A 221 -10.53 -7.62 -28.10
N PRO A 222 -10.62 -6.93 -29.25
CA PRO A 222 -10.90 -5.50 -29.29
C PRO A 222 -12.27 -5.18 -28.65
N PRO A 223 -12.39 -4.04 -27.93
CA PRO A 223 -13.61 -3.68 -27.22
C PRO A 223 -14.78 -3.52 -28.21
N ARG A 224 -15.87 -4.26 -27.96
CA ARG A 224 -17.12 -4.10 -28.72
C ARG A 224 -17.69 -2.72 -28.43
N ARG A 225 -17.77 -1.87 -29.47
CA ARG A 225 -18.44 -0.55 -29.36
C ARG A 225 -19.92 -0.76 -28.97
N PRO A 226 -20.48 0.10 -28.09
CA PRO A 226 -21.90 0.05 -27.80
C PRO A 226 -22.71 0.32 -29.07
N ARG A 227 -23.78 -0.46 -29.30
CA ARG A 227 -24.70 -0.21 -30.41
C ARG A 227 -25.45 1.09 -30.16
N ALA A 228 -25.21 2.09 -31.01
CA ALA A 228 -26.05 3.28 -31.06
C ALA A 228 -27.48 2.88 -31.44
N ALA A 229 -28.46 3.32 -30.65
CA ALA A 229 -29.86 3.25 -31.03
C ALA A 229 -30.13 4.27 -32.14
N GLN A 230 -30.26 3.81 -33.38
CA GLN A 230 -30.79 4.63 -34.47
C GLN A 230 -32.24 4.23 -34.72
N ALA A 231 -33.15 5.18 -34.46
CA ALA A 231 -34.51 5.11 -34.93
C ALA A 231 -34.53 5.29 -36.46
N ALA A 232 -35.21 4.39 -37.17
CA ALA A 232 -35.49 4.53 -38.59
C ALA A 232 -37.00 4.46 -38.81
N CYS A 233 -37.61 5.64 -38.98
CA CYS A 233 -38.99 5.78 -39.44
C CYS A 233 -39.04 5.50 -40.95
N THR A 234 -39.85 4.52 -41.39
CA THR A 234 -40.32 4.45 -42.78
C THR A 234 -41.81 4.12 -42.83
N ARG A 235 -42.60 5.05 -43.39
CA ARG A 235 -43.99 4.81 -43.80
C ARG A 235 -44.04 4.12 -45.17
N ARG A 236 -45.10 3.33 -45.38
CA ARG A 236 -45.88 3.05 -46.64
C ARG A 236 -46.03 1.55 -46.95
N VAL A 237 -47.12 1.04 -47.54
CA VAL A 237 -48.56 1.45 -47.61
C VAL A 237 -49.34 0.32 -48.34
N HIS A 238 -50.65 0.16 -48.07
CA HIS A 238 -51.61 -0.85 -48.67
C HIS A 238 -51.33 -2.33 -48.33
N GLY A 239 -52.29 -3.26 -48.17
CA GLY A 239 -53.78 -3.24 -48.19
C GLY A 239 -54.31 -4.57 -48.80
N GLY A 240 -55.43 -5.20 -48.39
CA GLY A 240 -56.48 -4.94 -47.38
C GLY A 240 -57.59 -6.03 -47.45
N ARG A 241 -58.80 -5.80 -46.86
CA ARG A 241 -59.93 -6.78 -46.64
C ARG A 241 -59.68 -7.75 -45.47
N GLY A 242 -60.66 -8.21 -44.67
CA GLY A 242 -62.12 -7.96 -44.58
C GLY A 242 -62.80 -8.98 -43.61
N ALA A 243 -64.09 -8.79 -43.28
CA ALA A 243 -64.90 -9.53 -42.26
C ALA A 243 -64.48 -9.25 -40.79
N ILE A 244 -65.32 -8.84 -39.82
CA ILE A 244 -66.79 -8.88 -39.60
C ILE A 244 -67.37 -10.28 -39.36
N TYR A 245 -67.59 -10.64 -38.09
CA TYR A 245 -68.91 -10.91 -37.45
C TYR A 245 -68.71 -11.56 -36.06
N GLY A 246 -69.55 -11.21 -35.09
CA GLY A 246 -69.52 -11.74 -33.72
C GLY A 246 -69.71 -10.66 -32.67
#